data_AF-A0A1T3C534-F1
#
_entry.id   AF-A0A1T3C534-F1
#
_cell.length_a   1.000
_cell.length_b   1.000
_cell.length_c   1.000
_cell.angle_alpha   90.00
_cell.angle_beta   90.00
_cell.angle_gamma   90.00
#
_symmetry.space_group_name_H-M   'P 1'
#
loop_
_entity.id
_entity.type
_entity.pdbx_description
1 polymer ?
#
loop_
_entity_poly.entity_id
_entity_poly.type
_entity_poly.pdbx_seq_one_letter_code
_entity_poly.pdbx_strand_id
1 'polypeptide(L)'
;MKISIELVVLGLVSLPGAIAWGQLGHYTTAYLASYFVANSTEAYLKDLLGKNDDDYLAGISTWADDFAHRDEGEYTGGWHYIDAHDDPESEDCNVDYKRDCKETGCVISALVNMTELALNSQTSEEDREFAVKMLVHFVGDLHQPLHNEDIAQGGTQLSVKWEGGQSKLHKVWDTLIPEKFTEHLHSRQNRRALEWAQELAGEISNGKFAAEKDSWLKNFDPSDSFKTVMTWSNEANDFVCDNVFIDNYEPSQIKGKELSKKDYYDQASSLVEKQIARAGYRMAAWLDEIARNNWHGQDNSEL
;
A
#
# COMPACT_ATOMS: atom_id res chain seq x y z
N MET A 1 53.48 -14.59 24.13
CA MET A 1 52.56 -14.57 22.98
C MET A 1 51.36 -13.72 23.35
N LYS A 2 51.23 -12.52 22.78
CA LYS A 2 50.04 -11.67 22.94
C LYS A 2 49.20 -11.85 21.68
N ILE A 3 47.99 -12.38 21.82
CA ILE A 3 47.03 -12.47 20.73
C ILE A 3 46.23 -11.17 20.77
N SER A 4 46.42 -10.33 19.75
CA SER A 4 45.60 -9.13 19.54
C SER A 4 44.26 -9.56 18.97
N ILE A 5 43.17 -9.24 19.68
CA ILE A 5 41.81 -9.38 19.18
C ILE A 5 41.54 -8.14 18.34
N GLU A 6 41.59 -8.27 17.01
CA GLU A 6 41.03 -7.25 16.13
C GLU A 6 39.51 -7.35 16.20
N LEU A 7 38.89 -6.28 16.71
CA LEU A 7 37.45 -6.07 16.66
C LEU A 7 37.08 -5.85 15.19
N VAL A 8 36.51 -6.86 14.54
CA VAL A 8 35.77 -6.68 13.28
C VAL A 8 34.44 -6.05 13.66
N VAL A 9 34.35 -4.73 13.54
CA VAL A 9 33.07 -4.01 13.58
C VAL A 9 32.36 -4.32 12.27
N LEU A 10 31.51 -5.35 12.29
CA LEU A 10 30.53 -5.57 11.24
C LEU A 10 29.52 -4.41 11.37
N GLY A 11 29.67 -3.39 10.52
CA GLY A 11 28.64 -2.37 10.38
C GLY A 11 27.37 -3.03 9.87
N LEU A 12 26.34 -3.10 10.72
CA LEU A 12 24.96 -3.27 10.28
C LEU A 12 24.63 -2.06 9.40
N VAL A 13 24.84 -2.21 8.09
CA VAL A 13 24.23 -1.34 7.10
C VAL A 13 22.76 -1.74 7.11
N SER A 14 21.96 -1.02 7.90
CA SER A 14 20.51 -1.01 7.70
C SER A 14 20.28 -0.48 6.30
N LEU A 15 19.96 -1.39 5.38
CA LEU A 15 19.40 -1.01 4.09
C LEU A 15 18.17 -0.16 4.38
N PRO A 16 17.99 1.02 3.75
CA PRO A 16 16.73 1.71 3.83
C PRO A 16 15.70 0.78 3.19
N GLY A 17 14.90 0.11 4.02
CA GLY A 17 13.72 -0.60 3.55
C GLY A 17 12.89 0.38 2.74
N ALA A 18 12.47 -0.03 1.54
CA ALA A 18 11.32 0.55 0.90
C ALA A 18 10.17 0.35 1.90
N ILE A 19 9.84 1.41 2.62
CA ILE A 19 8.60 1.46 3.38
C ILE A 19 7.55 1.68 2.30
N ALA A 20 6.46 0.93 2.40
CA ALA A 20 5.22 1.18 1.70
C ALA A 20 4.70 2.61 1.83
N TRP A 21 3.44 2.88 1.47
CA TRP A 21 2.84 4.15 1.91
C TRP A 21 3.24 4.38 3.37
N GLY A 22 3.72 5.58 3.71
CA GLY A 22 4.16 5.83 5.07
C GLY A 22 2.99 5.60 6.04
N GLN A 23 3.27 5.53 7.35
CA GLN A 23 2.26 5.27 8.37
C GLN A 23 0.93 6.05 8.17
N LEU A 24 1.00 7.32 7.77
CA LEU A 24 -0.19 8.12 7.45
C LEU A 24 -1.04 7.48 6.34
N GLY A 25 -0.45 7.05 5.23
CA GLY A 25 -1.15 6.43 4.11
C GLY A 25 -1.82 5.12 4.51
N HIS A 26 -1.08 4.19 5.14
CA HIS A 26 -1.66 2.92 5.60
C HIS A 26 -2.79 3.07 6.60
N TYR A 27 -2.62 3.95 7.58
CA TYR A 27 -3.69 4.23 8.54
C TYR A 27 -4.90 4.82 7.80
N THR A 28 -4.68 5.72 6.84
CA THR A 28 -5.78 6.35 6.08
C THR A 28 -6.52 5.32 5.24
N THR A 29 -5.81 4.46 4.49
CA THR A 29 -6.46 3.40 3.69
C THR A 29 -7.23 2.42 4.56
N ALA A 30 -6.70 2.05 5.73
CA ALA A 30 -7.35 1.13 6.65
C ALA A 30 -8.57 1.75 7.35
N TYR A 31 -8.50 3.01 7.81
CA TYR A 31 -9.68 3.72 8.32
C TYR A 31 -10.75 3.90 7.26
N LEU A 32 -10.33 4.19 6.02
CA LEU A 32 -11.25 4.32 4.91
C LEU A 32 -11.92 2.98 4.58
N ALA A 33 -11.17 1.88 4.63
CA ALA A 33 -11.75 0.55 4.48
C ALA A 33 -12.78 0.26 5.58
N SER A 34 -12.45 0.56 6.85
CA SER A 34 -13.39 0.44 7.98
C SER A 34 -14.69 1.22 7.78
N TYR A 35 -14.66 2.34 7.04
CA TYR A 35 -15.85 3.12 6.74
C TYR A 35 -16.80 2.42 5.74
N PHE A 36 -16.26 1.61 4.83
CA PHE A 36 -17.02 1.05 3.70
C PHE A 36 -17.36 -0.44 3.84
N VAL A 37 -16.69 -1.18 4.72
CA VAL A 37 -17.04 -2.59 4.99
C VAL A 37 -18.44 -2.71 5.59
N ALA A 38 -19.10 -3.84 5.36
CA ALA A 38 -20.36 -4.16 6.01
C ALA A 38 -20.19 -4.33 7.53
N ASN A 39 -21.24 -4.06 8.32
CA ASN A 39 -21.22 -4.26 9.78
C ASN A 39 -20.85 -5.71 10.18
N SER A 40 -21.26 -6.71 9.38
CA SER A 40 -20.87 -8.11 9.60
C SER A 40 -19.38 -8.36 9.38
N THR A 41 -18.79 -7.66 8.41
CA THR A 41 -17.35 -7.71 8.11
C THR A 41 -16.56 -7.02 9.22
N GLU A 42 -17.01 -5.87 9.69
CA GLU A 42 -16.42 -5.22 10.87
C GLU A 42 -16.43 -6.15 12.08
N ALA A 43 -17.58 -6.73 12.42
CA ALA A 43 -17.72 -7.64 13.56
C ALA A 43 -16.79 -8.87 13.43
N TYR A 44 -16.74 -9.47 12.25
CA TYR A 44 -15.86 -10.59 11.95
C TYR A 44 -14.38 -10.23 12.11
N LEU A 45 -13.95 -9.11 11.53
CA LEU A 45 -12.55 -8.68 11.59
C LEU A 45 -12.13 -8.28 13.00
N LYS A 46 -13.01 -7.64 13.77
CA LYS A 46 -12.78 -7.31 15.18
C LYS A 46 -12.55 -8.57 16.02
N ASP A 47 -13.37 -9.61 15.79
CA ASP A 47 -13.23 -10.91 16.44
C ASP A 47 -11.92 -11.60 16.03
N LEU A 48 -11.67 -11.75 14.73
CA LEU A 48 -10.47 -12.39 14.17
C LEU A 48 -9.17 -11.73 14.66
N LEU A 49 -9.15 -10.38 14.71
CA LEU A 49 -7.96 -9.61 15.11
C LEU A 49 -7.85 -9.44 16.63
N GLY A 50 -8.85 -9.88 17.41
CA GLY A 50 -8.91 -9.64 18.86
C GLY A 50 -8.94 -8.15 19.23
N LYS A 51 -9.54 -7.30 18.38
CA LYS A 51 -9.58 -5.83 18.51
C LYS A 51 -11.01 -5.33 18.49
N ASN A 52 -11.46 -4.76 19.60
CA ASN A 52 -12.84 -4.25 19.75
C ASN A 52 -12.97 -2.72 19.62
N ASP A 53 -11.88 -2.03 19.30
CA ASP A 53 -11.87 -0.57 19.11
C ASP A 53 -12.09 -0.17 17.65
N ASP A 54 -12.29 1.13 17.40
CA ASP A 54 -12.51 1.68 16.07
C ASP A 54 -11.23 1.70 15.21
N ASP A 55 -10.08 1.44 15.82
CA ASP A 55 -8.77 1.37 15.16
C ASP A 55 -8.43 -0.07 14.72
N TYR A 56 -9.40 -1.00 14.71
CA TYR A 56 -9.14 -2.44 14.50
C TYR A 56 -8.31 -2.76 13.23
N LEU A 57 -8.59 -2.10 12.09
CA LEU A 57 -7.76 -2.20 10.88
C LEU A 57 -6.56 -1.27 10.89
N ALA A 58 -6.75 0.00 11.26
CA ALA A 58 -5.67 0.99 11.24
C ALA A 58 -4.50 0.60 12.15
N GLY A 59 -4.79 0.04 13.33
CA GLY A 59 -3.81 -0.43 14.30
C GLY A 59 -3.03 -1.67 13.88
N ILE A 60 -3.39 -2.34 12.79
CA ILE A 60 -2.58 -3.42 12.19
C ILE A 60 -2.02 -3.05 10.81
N SER A 61 -2.38 -1.88 10.28
CA SER A 61 -2.08 -1.50 8.89
C SER A 61 -0.61 -1.33 8.57
N THR A 62 0.26 -1.12 9.57
CA THR A 62 1.72 -1.03 9.42
C THR A 62 2.45 -2.26 9.96
N TRP A 63 1.72 -3.30 10.37
CA TRP A 63 2.32 -4.47 11.00
C TRP A 63 3.24 -5.24 10.04
N ALA A 64 2.93 -5.30 8.75
CA ALA A 64 3.75 -6.02 7.78
C ALA A 64 5.14 -5.38 7.60
N ASP A 65 5.22 -4.04 7.54
CA ASP A 65 6.49 -3.31 7.57
C ASP A 65 7.33 -3.70 8.80
N ASP A 66 6.72 -3.66 9.99
CA ASP A 66 7.40 -4.02 11.23
C ASP A 66 7.83 -5.49 11.25
N PHE A 67 7.03 -6.38 10.65
CA PHE A 67 7.29 -7.82 10.58
C PHE A 67 8.45 -8.15 9.64
N ALA A 68 8.53 -7.47 8.49
CA ALA A 68 9.62 -7.63 7.52
C ALA A 68 11.01 -7.28 8.08
N HIS A 69 11.07 -6.55 9.20
CA HIS A 69 12.32 -6.20 9.89
C HIS A 69 12.66 -7.13 11.07
N ARG A 70 11.87 -8.18 11.31
CA ARG A 70 12.15 -9.19 12.34
C ARG A 70 12.79 -10.42 11.70
N ASP A 71 13.64 -11.11 12.46
CA ASP A 71 14.29 -12.34 11.98
C ASP A 71 13.27 -13.37 11.46
N GLU A 72 12.12 -13.49 12.13
CA GLU A 72 11.05 -14.40 11.73
C GLU A 72 10.23 -13.94 10.51
N GLY A 73 10.36 -12.68 10.09
CA GLY A 73 9.56 -12.09 9.01
C GLY A 73 10.37 -11.51 7.86
N GLU A 74 11.71 -11.51 7.93
CA GLU A 74 12.61 -10.96 6.90
C GLU A 74 12.28 -11.42 5.47
N TYR A 75 11.82 -12.66 5.33
CA TYR A 75 11.43 -13.24 4.05
C TYR A 75 10.26 -12.54 3.35
N THR A 76 9.46 -11.76 4.08
CA THR A 76 8.34 -10.99 3.52
C THR A 76 8.77 -9.63 2.98
N GLY A 77 10.04 -9.22 3.16
CA GLY A 77 10.50 -7.91 2.68
C GLY A 77 10.34 -7.71 1.16
N GLY A 78 10.46 -8.79 0.36
CA GLY A 78 10.20 -8.74 -1.08
C GLY A 78 8.72 -8.70 -1.46
N TRP A 79 7.80 -8.91 -0.50
CA TRP A 79 6.36 -8.97 -0.74
C TRP A 79 5.69 -7.60 -0.77
N HIS A 80 6.40 -6.53 -0.43
CA HIS A 80 5.83 -5.17 -0.40
C HIS A 80 5.74 -4.54 -1.79
N TYR A 81 6.41 -5.10 -2.80
CA TYR A 81 6.51 -4.49 -4.13
C TYR A 81 6.61 -5.55 -5.23
N ILE A 82 6.47 -5.10 -6.46
CA ILE A 82 6.88 -5.82 -7.66
C ILE A 82 7.79 -4.89 -8.48
N ASP A 83 8.95 -5.41 -8.88
CA ASP A 83 9.96 -4.65 -9.62
C ASP A 83 9.64 -4.77 -11.11
N ALA A 84 8.80 -3.88 -11.65
CA ALA A 84 8.48 -3.86 -13.06
C ALA A 84 9.74 -3.54 -13.89
N HIS A 85 10.15 -4.47 -14.76
CA HIS A 85 11.28 -4.27 -15.69
C HIS A 85 10.77 -3.79 -17.05
N ASP A 86 10.10 -2.65 -17.03
CA ASP A 86 9.54 -1.92 -18.17
C ASP A 86 10.46 -0.75 -18.58
N ASP A 87 9.96 0.20 -19.36
CA ASP A 87 10.73 1.36 -19.83
C ASP A 87 9.92 2.67 -19.78
N PRO A 88 9.75 3.25 -18.56
CA PRO A 88 9.13 4.56 -18.39
C PRO A 88 9.78 5.69 -19.20
N GLU A 89 11.07 5.58 -19.59
CA GLU A 89 11.74 6.57 -20.45
C GLU A 89 11.15 6.59 -21.88
N SER A 90 10.62 5.45 -22.32
CA SER A 90 9.97 5.29 -23.62
C SER A 90 8.44 5.37 -23.55
N GLU A 91 7.88 5.86 -22.42
CA GLU A 91 6.43 5.83 -22.12
C GLU A 91 5.83 4.40 -22.17
N ASP A 92 6.65 3.37 -21.93
CA ASP A 92 6.23 1.97 -21.87
C ASP A 92 6.23 1.49 -20.41
N CYS A 93 5.15 1.79 -19.70
CA CYS A 93 4.88 1.26 -18.36
C CYS A 93 4.03 0.00 -18.48
N ASN A 94 4.51 -1.11 -17.92
CA ASN A 94 3.74 -2.34 -17.84
C ASN A 94 4.27 -3.29 -16.76
N VAL A 95 3.37 -4.08 -16.17
CA VAL A 95 3.74 -5.16 -15.24
C VAL A 95 3.48 -6.52 -15.87
N ASP A 96 4.53 -7.34 -15.97
CA ASP A 96 4.48 -8.75 -16.35
C ASP A 96 4.91 -9.62 -15.16
N TYR A 97 3.97 -10.38 -14.61
CA TYR A 97 4.22 -11.20 -13.42
C TYR A 97 5.42 -12.15 -13.55
N LYS A 98 5.64 -12.75 -14.72
CA LYS A 98 6.72 -13.74 -14.89
C LYS A 98 8.09 -13.06 -15.05
N ARG A 99 8.12 -11.86 -15.63
CA ARG A 99 9.31 -11.03 -15.75
C ARG A 99 9.68 -10.40 -14.42
N ASP A 100 8.69 -9.94 -13.66
CA ASP A 100 8.87 -8.94 -12.59
C ASP A 100 8.77 -9.52 -11.18
N CYS A 101 8.00 -10.60 -10.99
CA CYS A 101 7.89 -11.24 -9.69
C CYS A 101 9.12 -12.14 -9.43
N LYS A 102 9.84 -11.86 -8.35
CA LYS A 102 11.00 -12.66 -7.94
C LYS A 102 10.58 -14.05 -7.49
N GLU A 103 11.50 -15.01 -7.55
CA GLU A 103 11.30 -16.37 -7.00
C GLU A 103 10.99 -16.38 -5.49
N THR A 104 11.44 -15.35 -4.76
CA THR A 104 11.14 -15.14 -3.34
C THR A 104 9.75 -14.56 -3.08
N GLY A 105 9.00 -14.25 -4.15
CA GLY A 105 7.72 -13.57 -4.11
C GLY A 105 7.83 -12.07 -4.36
N CYS A 106 6.66 -11.48 -4.64
CA CYS A 106 6.35 -10.07 -4.82
C CYS A 106 4.97 -9.77 -4.24
N VAL A 107 4.56 -8.49 -4.23
CA VAL A 107 3.23 -8.06 -3.75
C VAL A 107 2.08 -8.80 -4.42
N ILE A 108 2.23 -9.16 -5.69
CA ILE A 108 1.20 -9.90 -6.43
C ILE A 108 1.04 -11.32 -5.89
N SER A 109 2.14 -12.07 -5.81
CA SER A 109 2.09 -13.43 -5.27
C SER A 109 1.66 -13.46 -3.81
N ALA A 110 2.02 -12.44 -3.03
CA ALA A 110 1.66 -12.32 -1.63
C ALA A 110 0.16 -12.05 -1.48
N LEU A 111 -0.41 -11.08 -2.19
CA LEU A 111 -1.85 -10.81 -2.17
C LEU A 111 -2.67 -12.03 -2.62
N VAL A 112 -2.22 -12.76 -3.65
CA VAL A 112 -2.88 -14.00 -4.10
C VAL A 112 -2.86 -15.06 -3.00
N ASN A 113 -1.68 -15.38 -2.45
CA ASN A 113 -1.53 -16.40 -1.41
C ASN A 113 -2.29 -16.04 -0.13
N MET A 114 -2.20 -14.79 0.33
CA MET A 114 -2.92 -14.33 1.52
C MET A 114 -4.43 -14.32 1.29
N THR A 115 -4.90 -14.00 0.07
CA THR A 115 -6.33 -14.13 -0.27
C THR A 115 -6.79 -15.59 -0.21
N GLU A 116 -6.01 -16.53 -0.73
CA GLU A 116 -6.32 -17.96 -0.66
C GLU A 116 -6.40 -18.46 0.79
N LEU A 117 -5.43 -18.09 1.63
CA LEU A 117 -5.44 -18.42 3.06
C LEU A 117 -6.64 -17.80 3.76
N ALA A 118 -6.95 -16.53 3.46
CA ALA A 118 -8.06 -15.81 4.07
C ALA A 118 -9.43 -16.40 3.68
N LEU A 119 -9.60 -16.85 2.43
CA LEU A 119 -10.85 -17.44 1.94
C LEU A 119 -11.00 -18.94 2.29
N ASN A 120 -9.92 -19.64 2.64
CA ASN A 120 -10.01 -21.06 2.92
C ASN A 120 -10.60 -21.32 4.33
N SER A 121 -11.77 -21.96 4.38
CA SER A 121 -12.46 -22.34 5.62
C SER A 121 -11.65 -23.28 6.52
N GLN A 122 -10.66 -24.00 5.96
CA GLN A 122 -9.79 -24.92 6.69
C GLN A 122 -8.52 -24.26 7.25
N THR A 123 -8.26 -23.00 6.89
CA THR A 123 -7.15 -22.22 7.46
C THR A 123 -7.38 -22.00 8.95
N SER A 124 -6.32 -22.10 9.76
CA SER A 124 -6.38 -21.80 11.19
C SER A 124 -6.72 -20.33 11.43
N GLU A 125 -7.26 -19.98 12.60
CA GLU A 125 -7.53 -18.57 12.92
C GLU A 125 -6.26 -17.72 12.93
N GLU A 126 -5.14 -18.26 13.43
CA GLU A 126 -3.84 -17.58 13.46
C GLU A 126 -3.31 -17.28 12.05
N ASP A 127 -3.34 -18.28 11.15
CA ASP A 127 -2.92 -18.08 9.76
C ASP A 127 -3.85 -17.12 9.02
N ARG A 128 -5.14 -17.13 9.36
CA ARG A 128 -6.12 -16.21 8.78
C ARG A 128 -5.92 -14.78 9.28
N GLU A 129 -5.60 -14.61 10.57
CA GLU A 129 -5.22 -13.32 11.15
C GLU A 129 -3.97 -12.76 10.46
N PHE A 130 -2.94 -13.59 10.29
CA PHE A 130 -1.72 -13.26 9.55
C PHE A 130 -2.05 -12.81 8.12
N ALA A 131 -2.87 -13.60 7.41
CA ALA A 131 -3.27 -13.29 6.04
C ALA A 131 -4.02 -11.96 5.92
N VAL A 132 -4.97 -11.68 6.82
CA VAL A 132 -5.71 -10.41 6.84
C VAL A 132 -4.78 -9.23 7.13
N LYS A 133 -3.84 -9.36 8.07
CA LYS A 133 -2.85 -8.30 8.34
C LYS A 133 -2.00 -7.97 7.12
N MET A 134 -1.53 -9.00 6.41
CA MET A 134 -0.78 -8.84 5.17
C MET A 134 -1.63 -8.19 4.06
N LEU A 135 -2.89 -8.64 3.87
CA LEU A 135 -3.79 -8.07 2.87
C LEU A 135 -4.06 -6.57 3.10
N VAL A 136 -4.33 -6.18 4.35
CA VAL A 136 -4.60 -4.77 4.70
C VAL A 136 -3.40 -3.89 4.38
N HIS A 137 -2.18 -4.39 4.56
CA HIS A 137 -0.97 -3.66 4.19
C HIS A 137 -0.77 -3.64 2.67
N PHE A 138 -0.64 -4.81 2.04
CA PHE A 138 -0.26 -4.95 0.63
C PHE A 138 -1.28 -4.38 -0.36
N VAL A 139 -2.57 -4.31 -0.02
CA VAL A 139 -3.53 -3.57 -0.85
C VAL A 139 -3.19 -2.07 -0.87
N GLY A 140 -2.69 -1.52 0.23
CA GLY A 140 -2.11 -0.18 0.26
C GLY A 140 -0.91 -0.06 -0.67
N ASP A 141 0.12 -0.88 -0.46
CA ASP A 141 1.39 -0.87 -1.22
C ASP A 141 1.14 -0.93 -2.72
N LEU A 142 0.28 -1.86 -3.15
CA LEU A 142 -0.04 -2.07 -4.57
C LEU A 142 -0.53 -0.78 -5.25
N HIS A 143 -1.17 0.13 -4.52
CA HIS A 143 -1.66 1.39 -5.08
C HIS A 143 -0.64 2.52 -5.07
N GLN A 144 0.55 2.32 -4.48
CA GLN A 144 1.67 3.25 -4.60
C GLN A 144 2.40 2.97 -5.93
N PRO A 145 2.44 3.90 -6.90
CA PRO A 145 3.05 3.66 -8.21
C PRO A 145 4.47 3.08 -8.16
N LEU A 146 5.34 3.64 -7.31
CA LEU A 146 6.73 3.21 -7.15
C LEU A 146 6.91 1.87 -6.42
N HIS A 147 5.84 1.26 -5.90
CA HIS A 147 5.84 -0.15 -5.45
C HIS A 147 5.63 -1.14 -6.60
N ASN A 148 5.39 -0.64 -7.80
CA ASN A 148 5.18 -1.42 -9.01
C ASN A 148 6.23 -1.04 -10.08
N GLU A 149 7.48 -0.76 -9.67
CA GLU A 149 8.53 -0.16 -10.51
C GLU A 149 9.94 -0.58 -10.05
N ASP A 150 10.80 -1.05 -10.96
CA ASP A 150 12.19 -1.41 -10.64
C ASP A 150 13.16 -0.22 -10.70
N ILE A 151 12.88 0.80 -11.51
CA ILE A 151 13.79 1.91 -11.78
C ILE A 151 14.34 2.49 -10.49
N ALA A 152 15.66 2.36 -10.34
CA ALA A 152 16.39 2.84 -9.17
C ALA A 152 15.81 2.32 -7.83
N GLN A 153 15.33 1.06 -7.82
CA GLN A 153 14.66 0.37 -6.70
C GLN A 153 13.41 1.13 -6.26
N GLY A 154 12.42 1.23 -7.16
CA GLY A 154 11.21 2.04 -6.94
C GLY A 154 11.53 3.51 -6.65
N GLY A 155 12.60 4.06 -7.22
CA GLY A 155 13.03 5.44 -6.95
C GLY A 155 13.73 5.66 -5.60
N THR A 156 14.03 4.61 -4.83
CA THR A 156 14.78 4.71 -3.56
C THR A 156 16.21 5.25 -3.77
N GLN A 157 16.81 4.96 -4.93
CA GLN A 157 18.13 5.47 -5.29
C GLN A 157 18.10 6.85 -5.98
N LEU A 158 16.92 7.42 -6.24
CA LEU A 158 16.77 8.75 -6.84
C LEU A 158 16.74 9.82 -5.73
N SER A 159 17.88 10.48 -5.53
CA SER A 159 17.97 11.63 -4.60
C SER A 159 17.30 12.87 -5.19
N VAL A 160 16.36 13.46 -4.47
CA VAL A 160 15.58 14.65 -4.85
C VAL A 160 15.65 15.69 -3.74
N LYS A 161 15.06 16.85 -3.96
CA LYS A 161 14.84 17.88 -2.93
C LYS A 161 13.37 17.96 -2.56
N TRP A 162 13.14 18.16 -1.26
CA TRP A 162 11.82 18.39 -0.70
C TRP A 162 11.91 19.51 0.33
N GLU A 163 11.26 20.63 0.05
CA GLU A 163 11.23 21.81 0.94
C GLU A 163 12.64 22.32 1.30
N GLY A 164 13.55 22.29 0.32
CA GLY A 164 14.95 22.69 0.49
C GLY A 164 15.85 21.64 1.13
N GLY A 165 15.31 20.54 1.68
CA GLY A 165 16.06 19.39 2.19
C GLY A 165 16.32 18.33 1.13
N GLN A 166 17.24 17.40 1.39
CA GLN A 166 17.43 16.21 0.53
C GLN A 166 16.49 15.08 0.97
N SER A 167 15.92 14.38 -0.01
CA SER A 167 15.09 13.18 0.21
C SER A 167 15.30 12.16 -0.91
N LYS A 168 14.56 11.04 -0.86
CA LYS A 168 14.46 10.03 -1.92
C LYS A 168 13.11 10.14 -2.60
N LEU A 169 13.04 9.85 -3.90
CA LEU A 169 11.79 9.93 -4.66
C LEU A 169 10.71 9.03 -4.05
N HIS A 170 11.07 7.78 -3.72
CA HIS A 170 10.17 6.83 -3.05
C HIS A 170 9.53 7.43 -1.79
N LYS A 171 10.36 7.89 -0.84
CA LYS A 171 9.92 8.58 0.38
C LYS A 171 9.07 9.82 0.13
N VAL A 172 9.32 10.56 -0.97
CA VAL A 172 8.48 11.71 -1.34
C VAL A 172 7.05 11.26 -1.61
N TRP A 173 6.88 10.18 -2.37
CA TRP A 173 5.58 9.59 -2.68
C TRP A 173 4.93 8.94 -1.46
N ASP A 174 5.65 8.09 -0.73
CA ASP A 174 5.07 7.35 0.41
C ASP A 174 4.61 8.25 1.55
N THR A 175 5.41 9.27 1.86
CA THR A 175 5.31 9.95 3.14
C THR A 175 5.11 11.45 2.94
N LEU A 176 5.98 12.10 2.17
CA LEU A 176 6.07 13.56 2.22
C LEU A 176 4.91 14.24 1.48
N ILE A 177 4.46 13.69 0.34
CA ILE A 177 3.27 14.18 -0.35
C ILE A 177 2.01 13.99 0.51
N PRO A 178 1.68 12.77 1.01
CA PRO A 178 0.55 12.59 1.93
C PRO A 178 0.59 13.51 3.16
N GLU A 179 1.75 13.64 3.81
CA GLU A 179 1.89 14.46 5.02
C GLU A 179 1.68 15.94 4.74
N LYS A 180 2.21 16.44 3.62
CA LYS A 180 2.02 17.83 3.17
C LYS A 180 0.57 18.09 2.74
N PHE A 181 -0.04 17.14 2.04
CA PHE A 181 -1.43 17.24 1.57
C PHE A 181 -2.42 17.39 2.73
N THR A 182 -2.11 16.77 3.86
CA THR A 182 -2.98 16.73 5.05
C THR A 182 -2.61 17.75 6.13
N GLU A 183 -1.73 18.71 5.85
CA GLU A 183 -1.32 19.74 6.83
C GLU A 183 -2.49 20.60 7.33
N HIS A 184 -3.55 20.78 6.52
CA HIS A 184 -4.75 21.54 6.86
C HIS A 184 -5.54 20.95 8.03
N LEU A 185 -5.36 19.66 8.32
CA LEU A 185 -6.06 18.99 9.40
C LEU A 185 -5.50 19.34 10.79
N HIS A 186 -4.25 19.84 10.87
CA HIS A 186 -3.59 20.26 12.12
C HIS A 186 -3.53 19.22 13.26
N SER A 187 -3.80 17.95 12.96
CA SER A 187 -3.78 16.82 13.89
C SER A 187 -2.44 16.07 13.88
N ARG A 188 -2.19 15.27 14.94
CA ARG A 188 -1.09 14.29 14.98
C ARG A 188 -1.38 13.13 14.01
N GLN A 189 -0.34 12.44 13.56
CA GLN A 189 -0.39 11.47 12.45
C GLN A 189 -1.57 10.49 12.48
N ASN A 190 -1.78 9.72 13.56
CA ASN A 190 -2.90 8.75 13.61
C ASN A 190 -4.27 9.43 13.54
N ARG A 191 -4.46 10.53 14.26
CA ARG A 191 -5.72 11.29 14.24
C ARG A 191 -5.94 11.97 12.88
N ARG A 192 -4.85 12.43 12.26
CA ARG A 192 -4.85 13.01 10.92
C ARG A 192 -5.24 11.98 9.87
N ALA A 193 -4.77 10.75 9.98
CA ALA A 193 -5.16 9.65 9.10
C ALA A 193 -6.67 9.36 9.18
N LEU A 194 -7.22 9.33 10.39
CA LEU A 194 -8.66 9.16 10.61
C LEU A 194 -9.46 10.33 10.01
N GLU A 195 -9.04 11.57 10.25
CA GLU A 195 -9.72 12.76 9.71
C GLU A 195 -9.65 12.81 8.18
N TRP A 196 -8.51 12.46 7.59
CA TRP A 196 -8.37 12.39 6.14
C TRP A 196 -9.23 11.26 5.55
N ALA A 197 -9.26 10.09 6.18
CA ALA A 197 -10.15 9.01 5.76
C ALA A 197 -11.63 9.43 5.80
N GLN A 198 -12.04 10.23 6.79
CA GLN A 198 -13.40 10.79 6.85
C GLN A 198 -13.68 11.78 5.71
N GLU A 199 -12.72 12.65 5.36
CA GLU A 199 -12.84 13.52 4.18
C GLU A 199 -12.98 12.69 2.89
N LEU A 200 -12.10 11.70 2.69
CA LEU A 200 -12.13 10.82 1.51
C LEU A 200 -13.40 9.98 1.43
N ALA A 201 -13.93 9.51 2.56
CA ALA A 201 -15.21 8.81 2.61
C ALA A 201 -16.36 9.71 2.11
N GLY A 202 -16.34 10.99 2.46
CA GLY A 202 -17.25 12.00 1.92
C GLY A 202 -17.08 12.19 0.41
N GLU A 203 -15.84 12.30 -0.06
CA GLU A 203 -15.51 12.48 -1.48
C GLU A 203 -15.90 11.27 -2.35
N ILE A 204 -15.73 10.06 -1.84
CA ILE A 204 -16.19 8.81 -2.48
C ILE A 204 -17.71 8.71 -2.45
N SER A 205 -18.35 9.06 -1.34
CA SER A 205 -19.79 8.88 -1.22
C SER A 205 -20.56 9.87 -2.09
N ASN A 206 -20.20 11.15 -2.04
CA ASN A 206 -20.99 12.24 -2.61
C ASN A 206 -20.16 13.36 -3.28
N GLY A 207 -18.83 13.28 -3.25
CA GLY A 207 -17.94 14.33 -3.78
C GLY A 207 -17.30 13.96 -5.11
N LYS A 208 -16.03 14.38 -5.29
CA LYS A 208 -15.33 14.29 -6.58
C LYS A 208 -15.08 12.87 -7.07
N PHE A 209 -15.08 11.88 -6.18
CA PHE A 209 -14.88 10.48 -6.54
C PHE A 209 -16.20 9.69 -6.70
N ALA A 210 -17.35 10.29 -6.40
CA ALA A 210 -18.64 9.59 -6.41
C ALA A 210 -19.02 9.00 -7.78
N ALA A 211 -18.65 9.67 -8.88
CA ALA A 211 -18.91 9.19 -10.23
C ALA A 211 -17.92 8.11 -10.70
N GLU A 212 -16.76 7.98 -10.03
CA GLU A 212 -15.69 7.07 -10.44
C GLU A 212 -15.64 5.79 -9.60
N LYS A 213 -16.15 5.79 -8.36
CA LYS A 213 -15.98 4.66 -7.43
C LYS A 213 -16.45 3.32 -7.97
N ASP A 214 -17.55 3.30 -8.74
CA ASP A 214 -18.09 2.07 -9.33
C ASP A 214 -17.12 1.49 -10.37
N SER A 215 -16.38 2.36 -11.07
CA SER A 215 -15.38 1.93 -12.04
C SER A 215 -14.14 1.33 -11.36
N TRP A 216 -13.86 1.69 -10.10
CA TRP A 216 -12.71 1.16 -9.35
C TRP A 216 -12.86 -0.33 -9.03
N LEU A 217 -14.10 -0.84 -8.99
CA LEU A 217 -14.45 -2.24 -8.71
C LEU A 217 -14.97 -3.01 -9.94
N LYS A 218 -14.98 -2.40 -11.13
CA LYS A 218 -15.63 -2.98 -12.33
C LYS A 218 -15.18 -4.40 -12.68
N ASN A 219 -13.91 -4.72 -12.43
CA ASN A 219 -13.31 -6.03 -12.71
C ASN A 219 -12.80 -6.73 -11.44
N PHE A 220 -13.27 -6.30 -10.27
CA PHE A 220 -12.89 -6.91 -9.01
C PHE A 220 -13.53 -8.31 -8.90
N ASP A 221 -12.69 -9.32 -8.74
CA ASP A 221 -13.09 -10.69 -8.46
C ASP A 221 -12.07 -11.32 -7.49
N PRO A 222 -12.43 -11.54 -6.21
CA PRO A 222 -11.52 -12.13 -5.23
C PRO A 222 -11.27 -13.63 -5.48
N SER A 223 -12.12 -14.30 -6.27
CA SER A 223 -11.94 -15.72 -6.62
C SER A 223 -10.93 -15.92 -7.75
N ASP A 224 -10.73 -14.87 -8.56
CA ASP A 224 -9.59 -14.71 -9.48
C ASP A 224 -8.70 -13.57 -8.97
N SER A 225 -8.18 -13.75 -7.75
CA SER A 225 -7.34 -12.77 -7.07
C SER A 225 -6.14 -12.37 -7.93
N PHE A 226 -5.53 -13.31 -8.66
CA PHE A 226 -4.40 -13.04 -9.55
C PHE A 226 -4.75 -11.99 -10.61
N LYS A 227 -5.86 -12.16 -11.33
CA LYS A 227 -6.28 -11.20 -12.36
C LYS A 227 -6.62 -9.83 -11.76
N THR A 228 -7.29 -9.82 -10.60
CA THR A 228 -7.62 -8.58 -9.88
C THR A 228 -6.35 -7.82 -9.50
N VAL A 229 -5.39 -8.48 -8.83
CA VAL A 229 -4.15 -7.84 -8.40
C VAL A 229 -3.31 -7.38 -9.59
N MET A 230 -3.18 -8.21 -10.64
CA MET A 230 -2.46 -7.83 -11.85
C MET A 230 -3.06 -6.57 -12.52
N THR A 231 -4.39 -6.47 -12.55
CA THR A 231 -5.07 -5.30 -13.12
C THR A 231 -4.73 -4.05 -12.31
N TRP A 232 -4.81 -4.12 -10.98
CA TRP A 232 -4.51 -2.96 -10.13
C TRP A 232 -3.03 -2.60 -10.09
N SER A 233 -2.14 -3.58 -10.21
CA SER A 233 -0.69 -3.37 -10.33
C SER A 233 -0.35 -2.63 -11.62
N ASN A 234 -0.89 -3.06 -12.77
CA ASN A 234 -0.72 -2.34 -14.04
C ASN A 234 -1.31 -0.92 -13.95
N GLU A 235 -2.51 -0.75 -13.39
CA GLU A 235 -3.09 0.59 -13.20
C GLU A 235 -2.21 1.50 -12.33
N ALA A 236 -1.52 0.96 -11.31
CA ALA A 236 -0.62 1.75 -10.47
C ALA A 236 0.70 2.06 -11.17
N ASN A 237 1.24 1.11 -11.93
CA ASN A 237 2.45 1.27 -12.73
C ASN A 237 2.25 2.24 -13.91
N ASP A 238 1.08 2.31 -14.55
CA ASP A 238 0.77 3.31 -15.58
C ASP A 238 1.04 4.75 -15.08
N PHE A 239 0.75 5.00 -13.79
CA PHE A 239 1.00 6.31 -13.17
C PHE A 239 2.48 6.63 -12.96
N VAL A 240 3.39 5.66 -13.11
CA VAL A 240 4.82 5.93 -13.12
C VAL A 240 5.17 6.80 -14.34
N CYS A 241 4.71 6.40 -15.52
CA CYS A 241 4.83 7.16 -16.76
C CYS A 241 4.04 8.49 -16.68
N ASP A 242 2.77 8.42 -16.27
CA ASP A 242 1.87 9.57 -16.36
C ASP A 242 2.10 10.64 -15.27
N ASN A 243 2.64 10.26 -14.09
CA ASN A 243 2.63 11.13 -12.91
C ASN A 243 3.92 11.12 -12.08
N VAL A 244 4.67 10.03 -12.04
CA VAL A 244 5.97 10.02 -11.32
C VAL A 244 7.03 10.76 -12.13
N PHE A 245 7.08 10.50 -13.44
CA PHE A 245 8.06 11.02 -14.39
C PHE A 245 7.46 12.03 -15.39
N ILE A 246 6.60 12.95 -14.91
CA ILE A 246 5.90 13.97 -15.73
C ILE A 246 6.82 14.82 -16.63
N ASP A 247 6.29 15.35 -17.73
CA ASP A 247 6.92 16.35 -18.62
C ASP A 247 8.28 15.91 -19.22
N ASN A 248 8.48 14.61 -19.46
CA ASN A 248 9.76 13.98 -19.85
C ASN A 248 10.84 14.03 -18.75
N TYR A 249 10.46 14.08 -17.47
CA TYR A 249 11.41 13.83 -16.41
C TYR A 249 11.82 12.37 -16.44
N GLU A 250 12.82 12.05 -17.27
CA GLU A 250 13.51 10.78 -17.15
C GLU A 250 13.95 10.58 -15.69
N PRO A 251 14.07 9.34 -15.21
CA PRO A 251 14.67 9.05 -13.91
C PRO A 251 16.02 9.77 -13.69
N SER A 252 16.76 10.01 -14.77
CA SER A 252 17.99 10.80 -14.76
C SER A 252 17.76 12.30 -14.51
N GLN A 253 16.66 12.87 -15.01
CA GLN A 253 16.32 14.29 -14.92
C GLN A 253 15.66 14.70 -13.60
N ILE A 254 14.95 13.78 -12.93
CA ILE A 254 14.29 14.09 -11.64
C ILE A 254 15.30 14.28 -10.49
N LYS A 255 16.52 13.74 -10.64
CA LYS A 255 17.58 13.82 -9.61
C LYS A 255 17.90 15.27 -9.24
N GLY A 256 17.87 15.56 -7.94
CA GLY A 256 18.18 16.86 -7.35
C GLY A 256 17.14 17.95 -7.57
N LYS A 257 16.00 17.64 -8.22
CA LYS A 257 14.88 18.57 -8.41
C LYS A 257 14.11 18.79 -7.13
N GLU A 258 13.54 19.98 -6.98
CA GLU A 258 12.67 20.33 -5.86
C GLU A 258 11.23 19.94 -6.20
N LEU A 259 10.70 18.95 -5.48
CA LEU A 259 9.41 18.33 -5.77
C LEU A 259 8.25 18.89 -4.93
N SER A 260 8.53 19.68 -3.88
CA SER A 260 7.47 20.24 -3.03
C SER A 260 6.80 21.50 -3.61
N LYS A 261 7.15 21.87 -4.84
CA LYS A 261 6.65 23.05 -5.54
C LYS A 261 5.49 22.72 -6.46
N LYS A 262 4.68 23.75 -6.71
CA LYS A 262 3.37 23.72 -7.35
C LYS A 262 3.25 22.74 -8.54
N ASP A 263 4.15 22.77 -9.51
CA ASP A 263 3.91 22.03 -10.76
C ASP A 263 3.98 20.50 -10.59
N TYR A 264 4.99 19.99 -9.87
CA TYR A 264 5.11 18.56 -9.57
C TYR A 264 4.15 18.16 -8.44
N TYR A 265 4.15 18.93 -7.36
CA TYR A 265 3.37 18.62 -6.17
C TYR A 265 1.87 18.58 -6.45
N ASP A 266 1.31 19.55 -7.20
CA ASP A 266 -0.14 19.60 -7.44
C ASP A 266 -0.61 18.35 -8.21
N GLN A 267 0.16 17.90 -9.21
CA GLN A 267 -0.15 16.70 -10.00
C GLN A 267 -0.01 15.43 -9.16
N ALA A 268 1.15 15.26 -8.51
CA ALA A 268 1.44 14.08 -7.71
C ALA A 268 0.48 13.97 -6.51
N SER A 269 0.20 15.06 -5.80
CA SER A 269 -0.70 15.06 -4.65
C SER A 269 -2.15 14.71 -5.01
N SER A 270 -2.65 15.21 -6.15
CA SER A 270 -3.98 14.84 -6.64
C SER A 270 -4.07 13.34 -6.96
N LEU A 271 -3.01 12.75 -7.50
CA LEU A 271 -2.97 11.31 -7.75
C LEU A 271 -2.84 10.52 -6.44
N VAL A 272 -1.94 10.91 -5.54
CA VAL A 272 -1.74 10.25 -4.24
C VAL A 272 -3.05 10.20 -3.46
N GLU A 273 -3.81 11.30 -3.43
CA GLU A 273 -5.12 11.34 -2.80
C GLU A 273 -6.08 10.32 -3.42
N LYS A 274 -6.13 10.26 -4.76
CA LYS A 274 -6.98 9.29 -5.49
C LYS A 274 -6.55 7.84 -5.24
N GLN A 275 -5.26 7.56 -5.20
CA GLN A 275 -4.74 6.21 -4.96
C GLN A 275 -5.02 5.74 -3.54
N ILE A 276 -4.89 6.61 -2.53
CA ILE A 276 -5.29 6.29 -1.14
C ILE A 276 -6.80 6.04 -1.05
N ALA A 277 -7.62 6.89 -1.69
CA ALA A 277 -9.06 6.71 -1.74
C ALA A 277 -9.45 5.36 -2.38
N ARG A 278 -8.83 5.06 -3.52
CA ARG A 278 -9.04 3.84 -4.31
C ARG A 278 -8.59 2.59 -3.55
N ALA A 279 -7.42 2.64 -2.89
CA ALA A 279 -6.90 1.54 -2.08
C ALA A 279 -7.85 1.20 -0.93
N GLY A 280 -8.29 2.20 -0.14
CA GLY A 280 -9.22 1.95 0.96
C GLY A 280 -10.58 1.41 0.51
N TYR A 281 -11.13 1.94 -0.60
CA TYR A 281 -12.40 1.46 -1.14
C TYR A 281 -12.32 0.02 -1.69
N ARG A 282 -11.22 -0.30 -2.40
CA ARG A 282 -10.94 -1.65 -2.89
C ARG A 282 -10.68 -2.64 -1.77
N MET A 283 -9.95 -2.21 -0.74
CA MET A 283 -9.70 -3.00 0.47
C MET A 283 -11.00 -3.38 1.17
N ALA A 284 -11.93 -2.43 1.34
CA ALA A 284 -13.24 -2.72 1.92
C ALA A 284 -13.99 -3.83 1.14
N ALA A 285 -14.07 -3.69 -0.19
CA ALA A 285 -14.72 -4.70 -1.04
C ALA A 285 -14.05 -6.08 -0.91
N TRP A 286 -12.72 -6.12 -0.81
CA TRP A 286 -11.98 -7.37 -0.62
C TRP A 286 -12.24 -8.02 0.73
N LEU A 287 -12.24 -7.24 1.80
CA LEU A 287 -12.50 -7.71 3.15
C LEU A 287 -13.95 -8.20 3.30
N ASP A 288 -14.92 -7.56 2.64
CA ASP A 288 -16.31 -8.00 2.63
C ASP A 288 -16.48 -9.39 2.00
N GLU A 289 -15.72 -9.70 0.95
CA GLU A 289 -15.72 -11.03 0.33
C GLU A 289 -15.12 -12.09 1.27
N ILE A 290 -14.01 -11.75 1.93
CA ILE A 290 -13.38 -12.63 2.92
C ILE A 290 -14.33 -12.92 4.08
N ALA A 291 -14.95 -11.89 4.64
CA ALA A 291 -15.87 -12.05 5.76
C ALA A 291 -17.11 -12.87 5.38
N ARG A 292 -17.71 -12.62 4.21
CA ARG A 292 -18.88 -13.39 3.75
C ARG A 292 -18.61 -14.88 3.59
N ASN A 293 -17.39 -15.27 3.23
CA ASN A 293 -17.02 -16.66 3.07
C ASN A 293 -16.76 -17.38 4.42
N ASN A 294 -16.38 -16.64 5.46
CA ASN A 294 -15.94 -17.22 6.73
C ASN A 294 -16.92 -17.02 7.90
N TRP A 295 -17.77 -15.99 7.84
CA TRP A 295 -18.70 -15.70 8.92
C TRP A 295 -20.01 -16.49 8.77
N HIS A 296 -20.18 -17.48 9.64
CA HIS A 296 -21.42 -18.26 9.77
C HIS A 296 -22.24 -17.89 11.02
N GLY A 297 -22.04 -16.69 11.57
CA GLY A 297 -22.66 -16.21 12.81
C GLY A 297 -24.08 -15.62 12.63
N GLN A 298 -25.07 -16.47 12.97
CA GLN A 298 -26.50 -16.27 13.28
C GLN A 298 -27.47 -15.72 12.21
N ASP A 299 -28.24 -16.66 11.67
CA ASP A 299 -29.58 -16.58 11.07
C ASP A 299 -29.81 -15.66 9.84
N ASN A 300 -30.08 -16.32 8.71
CA ASN A 300 -30.81 -15.78 7.56
C ASN A 300 -32.28 -15.56 7.92
N SER A 301 -32.56 -14.70 8.90
CA SER A 301 -33.92 -14.26 9.22
C SER A 301 -33.92 -12.75 9.43
N GLU A 302 -33.78 -11.99 8.35
CA GLU A 302 -34.41 -10.69 8.08
C GLU A 302 -33.67 -10.02 6.90
N LEU A 303 -34.04 -10.46 5.69
CA LEU A 303 -34.06 -9.63 4.48
C LEU A 303 -35.51 -9.52 4.02
#